data_AF-A0A9E2EW69-F1
#
_entry.id   AF-A0A9E2EW69-F1
#
_cell.length_a   1.000
_cell.length_b   1.000
_cell.length_c   1.000
_cell.angle_alpha   90.00
_cell.angle_beta   90.00
_cell.angle_gamma   90.00
#
_symmetry.space_group_name_H-M   'P 1'
#
loop_
_entity.id
_entity.type
_entity.pdbx_description
1 polymer ?
#
loop_
_entity_poly.entity_id
_entity_poly.type
_entity_poly.pdbx_seq_one_letter_code
_entity_poly.pdbx_strand_id
1 'polypeptide(L)'
;TLQSEGPFTVFAPTNDAFAKLPDGTVAGLLKPESKGVLTSILTYHVVSGKFEAAAVIDAVTKNGGKFMVETVQGGTISISINDGKVMLTDEKGNMSTVVMADVGASNGVIHAIDAVVMPK
;
A
#
# COMPACT_ATOMS: atom_id res chain seq x y z
N THR A 1 -7.92 4.43 16.78
CA THR A 1 -7.63 3.47 17.87
C THR A 1 -6.99 2.24 17.27
N LEU A 2 -5.65 2.19 17.25
CA LEU A 2 -4.83 1.07 16.75
C LEU A 2 -4.74 -0.08 17.80
N GLN A 3 -5.87 -0.38 18.45
CA GLN A 3 -5.96 -1.37 19.54
C GLN A 3 -6.69 -2.65 19.14
N SER A 4 -7.09 -2.79 17.88
CA SER A 4 -7.62 -4.06 17.41
C SER A 4 -6.44 -5.00 17.14
N GLU A 5 -6.45 -6.17 17.78
CA GLU A 5 -5.51 -7.30 17.63
C GLU A 5 -5.60 -7.96 16.23
N GLY A 6 -5.84 -7.16 15.19
CA GLY A 6 -5.83 -7.59 13.82
C GLY A 6 -4.41 -7.47 13.26
N PRO A 7 -3.88 -8.47 12.56
CA PRO A 7 -2.67 -8.29 11.78
C PRO A 7 -2.89 -7.17 10.76
N PHE A 8 -1.94 -6.24 10.64
CA PHE A 8 -1.97 -5.17 9.66
C PHE A 8 -1.03 -5.45 8.50
N THR A 9 -1.46 -5.10 7.29
CA THR A 9 -0.59 -5.13 6.12
C THR A 9 -0.23 -3.71 5.75
N VAL A 10 1.07 -3.40 5.73
CA VAL A 10 1.59 -2.06 5.46
C VAL A 10 2.32 -2.07 4.12
N PHE A 11 1.88 -1.25 3.18
CA PHE A 11 2.56 -1.04 1.92
C PHE A 11 3.54 0.13 2.07
N ALA A 12 4.84 -0.12 2.10
CA ALA A 12 5.85 0.91 2.32
C ALA A 12 6.52 1.29 0.99
N PRO A 13 6.33 2.52 0.46
CA PRO A 13 7.06 2.94 -0.72
C PRO A 13 8.56 3.07 -0.45
N THR A 14 9.37 2.59 -1.38
CA THR A 14 10.83 2.75 -1.38
C THR A 14 11.22 4.20 -1.66
N ASN A 15 12.44 4.62 -1.31
CA ASN A 15 12.92 5.97 -1.66
C ASN A 15 12.87 6.23 -3.17
N ASP A 16 13.09 5.20 -3.99
CA ASP A 16 12.97 5.29 -5.45
C ASP A 16 11.52 5.57 -5.91
N ALA A 17 10.54 5.06 -5.17
CA ALA A 17 9.12 5.38 -5.40
C ALA A 17 8.83 6.86 -5.20
N PHE A 18 9.43 7.48 -4.18
CA PHE A 18 9.32 8.92 -3.96
C PHE A 18 10.05 9.72 -5.05
N ALA A 19 11.18 9.20 -5.56
CA ALA A 19 11.90 9.84 -6.66
C ALA A 19 11.15 9.78 -8.01
N LYS A 20 10.26 8.80 -8.20
CA LYS A 20 9.38 8.71 -9.39
C LYS A 20 8.19 9.67 -9.36
N LEU A 21 7.84 10.21 -8.20
CA LEU A 21 6.78 11.21 -8.12
C LEU A 21 7.24 12.50 -8.80
N PRO A 22 6.34 13.23 -9.48
CA PRO A 22 6.69 14.49 -10.11
C PRO A 22 7.28 15.47 -9.09
N ASP A 23 8.32 16.19 -9.53
CA ASP A 23 9.02 17.17 -8.70
C ASP A 23 8.04 18.17 -8.10
N GLY A 24 8.00 18.23 -6.77
CA GLY A 24 7.12 19.10 -6.00
C GLY A 24 6.04 18.37 -5.18
N THR A 25 5.66 17.14 -5.52
CA THR A 25 4.68 16.39 -4.72
C THR A 25 5.29 15.97 -3.38
N VAL A 26 6.51 15.44 -3.39
CA VAL A 26 7.24 15.05 -2.16
C VAL A 26 7.57 16.28 -1.31
N ALA A 27 8.01 17.37 -1.94
CA ALA A 27 8.29 18.62 -1.24
C ALA A 27 7.03 19.22 -0.60
N GLY A 28 5.87 19.07 -1.24
CA GLY A 28 4.57 19.41 -0.65
C GLY A 28 4.25 18.53 0.56
N LEU A 29 4.40 17.21 0.42
CA LEU A 29 4.13 16.24 1.49
C LEU A 29 5.07 16.38 2.70
N LEU A 30 6.31 16.82 2.50
CA LEU A 30 7.30 17.07 3.56
C LEU A 30 7.03 18.36 4.36
N LYS A 31 6.07 19.20 3.94
CA LYS A 31 5.76 20.43 4.67
C LYS A 31 5.11 20.11 6.02
N PRO A 32 5.39 20.91 7.06
CA PRO A 32 4.76 20.73 8.37
C PRO A 32 3.23 20.88 8.33
N GLU A 33 2.71 21.65 7.38
CA GLU A 33 1.26 21.78 7.09
C GLU A 33 0.66 20.48 6.59
N SER A 34 1.46 19.62 5.98
CA SER A 34 1.05 18.33 5.43
C SER A 34 1.14 17.18 6.42
N LYS A 35 1.41 17.43 7.71
CA LYS A 35 1.39 16.38 8.76
C LYS A 35 0.06 15.62 8.82
N GLY A 36 -1.06 16.31 8.61
CA GLY A 36 -2.37 15.67 8.50
C GLY A 36 -2.46 14.75 7.28
N VAL A 37 -1.96 15.23 6.13
CA VAL A 37 -1.91 14.48 4.87
C VAL A 37 -0.98 13.28 4.96
N LEU A 38 0.20 13.43 5.57
CA LEU A 38 1.14 12.36 5.86
C LEU A 38 0.49 11.26 6.71
N THR A 39 -0.27 11.66 7.73
CA THR A 39 -1.01 10.70 8.56
C THR A 39 -2.05 9.95 7.72
N SER A 40 -2.84 10.66 6.92
CA SER A 40 -3.82 10.05 6.01
C SER A 40 -3.16 9.10 5.00
N ILE A 41 -2.04 9.49 4.40
CA ILE A 41 -1.28 8.67 3.46
C ILE A 41 -0.74 7.42 4.16
N LEU A 42 -0.15 7.56 5.36
CA LEU A 42 0.32 6.42 6.14
C LEU A 42 -0.83 5.46 6.47
N THR A 43 -1.99 5.98 6.88
CA THR A 43 -3.18 5.14 7.12
C THR A 43 -3.78 4.54 5.86
N TYR A 44 -3.56 5.16 4.69
CA TYR A 44 -3.97 4.61 3.39
C TYR A 44 -3.06 3.47 2.95
N HIS A 45 -1.78 3.53 3.29
CA HIS A 45 -0.85 2.42 3.08
C HIS A 45 -1.07 1.26 4.06
N VAL A 46 -1.92 1.43 5.08
CA VAL A 46 -2.24 0.40 6.06
C VAL A 46 -3.58 -0.23 5.71
N VAL A 47 -3.58 -1.54 5.58
CA VAL A 47 -4.77 -2.35 5.38
C VAL A 47 -4.98 -3.23 6.61
N SER A 48 -6.22 -3.29 7.09
CA SER A 48 -6.59 -4.19 8.17
C SER A 48 -6.69 -5.63 7.63
N GLY A 49 -5.87 -6.53 8.15
CA GLY A 49 -5.79 -7.94 7.74
C GLY A 49 -4.37 -8.40 7.46
N LYS A 50 -4.09 -9.69 7.69
CA LYS A 50 -2.82 -10.32 7.30
C LYS A 50 -2.91 -10.73 5.85
N PHE A 51 -2.25 -9.99 4.99
CA PHE A 51 -2.18 -10.27 3.58
C PHE A 51 -0.71 -10.57 3.27
N GLU A 52 -0.31 -11.81 3.51
CA GLU A 52 0.97 -12.32 3.02
C GLU A 52 0.94 -12.33 1.49
N ALA A 53 2.04 -12.02 0.83
CA ALA A 53 2.06 -11.96 -0.63
C ALA A 53 1.68 -13.30 -1.25
N ALA A 54 2.12 -14.43 -0.68
CA ALA A 54 1.66 -15.74 -1.12
C ALA A 54 0.14 -15.90 -1.01
N ALA A 55 -0.46 -15.50 0.11
CA ALA A 55 -1.91 -15.61 0.33
C ALA A 55 -2.72 -14.65 -0.56
N VAL A 56 -2.22 -13.42 -0.75
CA VAL A 56 -2.77 -12.45 -1.71
C VAL A 56 -2.65 -13.00 -3.12
N ILE A 57 -1.52 -13.63 -3.45
CA ILE A 57 -1.29 -14.21 -4.76
C ILE A 57 -2.34 -15.26 -5.07
N ASP A 58 -2.55 -16.17 -4.11
CA ASP A 58 -3.55 -17.22 -4.18
C ASP A 58 -4.97 -16.66 -4.26
N ALA A 59 -5.30 -15.65 -3.46
CA ALA A 59 -6.62 -15.04 -3.40
C ALA A 59 -6.97 -14.29 -4.69
N VAL A 60 -6.07 -13.46 -5.22
CA VAL A 60 -6.23 -12.76 -6.51
C VAL A 60 -6.38 -13.77 -7.64
N THR A 61 -5.56 -14.82 -7.66
CA THR A 61 -5.63 -15.89 -8.69
C THR A 61 -6.98 -16.61 -8.63
N LYS A 62 -7.46 -16.92 -7.41
CA LYS A 62 -8.79 -17.52 -7.18
C LYS A 62 -9.94 -16.57 -7.55
N ASN A 63 -9.79 -15.27 -7.35
CA ASN A 63 -10.79 -14.24 -7.68
C ASN A 63 -10.75 -13.78 -9.16
N GLY A 64 -10.04 -14.49 -10.04
CA GLY A 64 -10.01 -14.15 -11.47
C GLY A 64 -9.08 -12.98 -11.81
N GLY A 65 -8.03 -12.76 -11.02
CA GLY A 65 -6.92 -11.86 -11.33
C GLY A 65 -6.96 -10.50 -10.63
N LYS A 66 -7.96 -10.21 -9.79
CA LYS A 66 -8.06 -8.96 -9.01
C LYS A 66 -8.59 -9.19 -7.59
N PHE A 67 -8.06 -8.44 -6.64
CA PHE A 67 -8.47 -8.44 -5.23
C PHE A 67 -8.52 -6.99 -4.73
N MET A 68 -9.68 -6.52 -4.30
CA MET A 68 -9.82 -5.16 -3.76
C MET A 68 -9.74 -5.21 -2.24
N VAL A 69 -8.91 -4.34 -1.66
CA VAL A 69 -8.74 -4.20 -0.22
C VAL A 69 -9.14 -2.80 0.22
N GLU A 70 -9.81 -2.71 1.36
CA GLU A 70 -10.13 -1.43 1.99
C GLU A 70 -9.04 -1.07 3.00
N THR A 71 -8.53 0.15 2.89
CA THR A 71 -7.50 0.70 3.76
C THR A 71 -8.10 1.20 5.07
N VAL A 72 -7.28 1.36 6.10
CA VAL A 72 -7.73 1.92 7.40
C VAL A 72 -8.25 3.34 7.25
N GLN A 73 -7.76 4.08 6.25
CA GLN A 73 -8.24 5.43 5.94
C GLN A 73 -9.66 5.44 5.32
N GLY A 74 -10.16 4.29 4.85
CA GLY A 74 -11.47 4.13 4.22
C GLY A 74 -11.46 4.23 2.69
N GLY A 75 -10.28 4.32 2.07
CA GLY A 75 -10.15 4.23 0.63
C GLY A 75 -9.78 2.82 0.16
N THR A 76 -10.00 2.53 -1.12
CA THR A 76 -9.84 1.18 -1.69
C THR A 76 -8.57 1.06 -2.52
N ILE A 77 -7.86 -0.06 -2.41
CA ILE A 77 -6.72 -0.38 -3.26
C ILE A 77 -7.02 -1.67 -4.03
N SER A 78 -6.85 -1.64 -5.34
CA SER A 78 -7.01 -2.82 -6.19
C SER A 78 -5.66 -3.51 -6.33
N ILE A 79 -5.58 -4.74 -5.85
CA ILE A 79 -4.42 -5.61 -5.98
C ILE A 79 -4.64 -6.56 -7.15
N SER A 80 -3.65 -6.69 -8.00
CA SER A 80 -3.60 -7.58 -9.15
C SER A 80 -2.26 -8.27 -9.20
N ILE A 81 -2.14 -9.35 -9.98
CA ILE A 81 -0.87 -10.05 -10.15
C ILE A 81 -0.52 -10.05 -11.62
N ASN A 82 0.72 -9.69 -11.89
CA ASN A 82 1.28 -9.75 -13.21
C ASN A 82 2.64 -10.43 -13.13
N ASP A 83 2.82 -11.52 -13.88
CA ASP A 83 4.07 -12.32 -13.89
C ASP A 83 4.58 -12.73 -12.49
N GLY A 84 3.67 -13.10 -11.58
CA GLY A 84 4.02 -13.49 -10.21
C GLY A 84 4.41 -12.32 -9.30
N LYS A 85 4.32 -11.08 -9.78
CA LYS A 85 4.49 -9.86 -8.98
C LYS A 85 3.15 -9.27 -8.62
N VAL A 86 3.04 -8.81 -7.37
CA VAL A 86 1.86 -8.12 -6.87
C VAL A 86 1.91 -6.67 -7.37
N MET A 87 0.87 -6.24 -8.08
CA MET A 87 0.66 -4.87 -8.53
C MET A 87 -0.55 -4.28 -7.80
N LEU A 88 -0.39 -3.10 -7.23
CA LEU A 88 -1.43 -2.35 -6.56
C LEU A 88 -1.83 -1.15 -7.43
N THR A 89 -3.11 -0.86 -7.49
CA THR A 89 -3.68 0.29 -8.16
C THR A 89 -4.50 1.08 -7.15
N ASP A 90 -4.14 2.33 -6.93
CA ASP A 90 -4.88 3.22 -6.03
C ASP A 90 -6.09 3.88 -6.70
N GLU A 91 -6.85 4.66 -5.93
CA GLU A 91 -8.03 5.38 -6.43
C GLU A 91 -7.70 6.53 -7.39
N LYS A 92 -6.46 6.99 -7.41
CA LYS A 92 -5.94 7.98 -8.38
C LYS A 92 -5.49 7.32 -9.68
N GLY A 93 -5.45 5.98 -9.74
CA GLY A 93 -4.97 5.22 -10.88
C GLY A 93 -3.45 5.07 -10.92
N ASN A 94 -2.73 5.41 -9.86
CA ASN A 94 -1.30 5.10 -9.76
C ASN A 94 -1.15 3.60 -9.56
N MET A 95 -0.29 3.00 -10.39
CA MET A 95 0.12 1.61 -10.25
C MET A 95 1.45 1.52 -9.51
N SER A 96 1.47 0.70 -8.47
CA SER A 96 2.65 0.39 -7.66
C SER A 96 2.94 -1.10 -7.73
N THR A 97 4.18 -1.48 -8.00
CA THR A 97 4.59 -2.87 -7.98
C THR A 97 5.27 -3.18 -6.66
N VAL A 98 4.94 -4.32 -6.06
CA VAL A 98 5.65 -4.82 -4.88
C VAL A 98 7.03 -5.31 -5.32
N VAL A 99 8.07 -4.65 -4.81
CA VAL A 99 9.47 -5.04 -5.05
C VAL A 99 9.99 -5.97 -3.97
N MET A 100 9.46 -5.87 -2.75
CA MET A 100 9.80 -6.75 -1.65
C MET A 100 8.54 -7.03 -0.85
N ALA A 101 8.20 -8.31 -0.66
CA ALA A 101 7.02 -8.70 0.08
C ALA A 101 7.39 -9.48 1.35
N ASP A 102 6.41 -9.69 2.23
CA ASP A 102 6.51 -10.59 3.39
C ASP A 102 7.58 -10.17 4.41
N VAL A 103 7.80 -8.87 4.56
CA VAL A 103 8.67 -8.33 5.61
C VAL A 103 7.92 -8.40 6.94
N GLY A 104 8.32 -9.31 7.81
CA GLY A 104 7.69 -9.50 9.12
C GLY A 104 7.78 -8.26 10.00
N ALA A 105 6.64 -7.76 10.44
CA ALA A 105 6.53 -6.68 11.42
C ALA A 105 5.85 -7.19 12.69
N SER A 106 6.13 -6.56 13.84
CA SER A 106 5.59 -6.97 15.14
C SER A 106 4.06 -6.99 15.20
N ASN A 107 3.39 -6.26 14.31
CA ASN A 107 1.95 -6.11 14.20
C ASN A 107 1.39 -6.54 12.82
N GLY A 108 2.16 -7.27 12.01
CA GLY A 108 1.69 -7.83 10.75
C GLY A 108 2.77 -7.98 9.68
N VAL A 109 2.51 -7.51 8.46
CA VAL A 109 3.39 -7.71 7.29
C VAL A 109 3.62 -6.40 6.57
N ILE A 110 4.85 -6.14 6.17
CA ILE A 110 5.23 -4.98 5.35
C ILE A 110 5.54 -5.47 3.93
N HIS A 111 5.05 -4.73 2.94
CA HIS A 111 5.36 -4.91 1.53
C HIS A 111 5.98 -3.63 0.98
N ALA A 112 7.23 -3.69 0.54
CA ALA A 112 7.89 -2.59 -0.12
C ALA A 112 7.39 -2.44 -1.57
N ILE A 113 7.00 -1.22 -1.94
CA ILE A 113 6.48 -0.88 -3.27
C ILE A 113 7.38 0.14 -3.97
N ASP A 114 7.37 0.14 -5.31
CA ASP A 114 8.19 1.02 -6.14
C ASP A 114 7.49 2.30 -6.62
N ALA A 115 6.24 2.53 -6.20
CA ALA A 115 5.50 3.76 -6.42
C ALA A 115 4.63 4.09 -5.21
N VAL A 116 4.41 5.38 -4.94
CA VAL A 116 3.61 5.85 -3.80
C VAL A 116 2.13 5.80 -4.14
N VAL A 117 1.32 5.18 -3.28
CA VAL A 117 -0.14 5.19 -3.44
C VAL A 117 -0.76 6.38 -2.69
N MET A 118 -1.71 7.06 -3.32
CA MET A 118 -2.33 8.27 -2.78
C MET A 118 -3.86 8.15 -2.71
N PRO A 119 -4.48 8.48 -1.56
CA PRO A 119 -5.93 8.59 -1.48
C PRO A 119 -6.43 9.75 -2.37
N LYS A 120 -7.71 9.67 -2.75
CA LYS A 120 -8.39 10.65 -3.60
C LYS A 120 -8.34 12.06 -3.01
#